data_AF-A0A1Y4TKV8-F1
#
_entry.id   AF-A0A1Y4TKV8-F1
#
_cell.length_a   1.000
_cell.length_b   1.000
_cell.length_c   1.000
_cell.angle_alpha   90.00
_cell.angle_beta   90.00
_cell.angle_gamma   90.00
#
_symmetry.space_group_name_H-M   'P 1'
#
loop_
_entity.id
_entity.type
_entity.pdbx_description
1 polymer ?
#
loop_
_entity_poly.entity_id
_entity_poly.type
_entity_poly.pdbx_seq_one_letter_code
_entity_poly.pdbx_strand_id
1 'polypeptide(L)'
;MIPHIVHYCWFGRGEKSALICKCINSWKEKLPGYEFMEWTEDNFDVNATRFTRQAYAAKRYAYVSDYARLCALQTYGGVYLDTDEELLKDITPLLQDASLVAGFETEQSVMVGVLAAEQNHPLINEFKKYYEENAFQDETGRITAQPNPRIFTELLCARGLERSGRRQTLTQGISIWPVETFCAKNQDLQFCITPETYGVQYYEGSWMPRGDKLKWAVRNGVARTLGPGAYKRMMAIYETLTGKRK
;
A
#
# COMPACT_ATOMS: atom_id res chain seq x y z
N MET A 1 3.37 -17.57 14.02
CA MET A 1 1.97 -17.19 13.79
C MET A 1 1.88 -15.68 13.69
N ILE A 2 1.05 -15.14 12.79
CA ILE A 2 0.81 -13.70 12.66
C ILE A 2 0.00 -13.19 13.87
N PRO A 3 0.51 -12.21 14.65
CA PRO A 3 -0.23 -11.64 15.79
C PRO A 3 -1.51 -10.89 15.41
N HIS A 4 -2.48 -10.82 16.32
CA HIS A 4 -3.74 -10.07 16.10
C HIS A 4 -3.60 -8.59 16.48
N ILE A 5 -2.71 -7.89 15.78
CA ILE A 5 -2.46 -6.46 15.95
C ILE A 5 -2.64 -5.79 14.58
N VAL A 6 -3.49 -4.78 14.49
CA VAL A 6 -3.64 -3.92 13.33
C VAL A 6 -2.78 -2.67 13.51
N HIS A 7 -1.85 -2.45 12.57
CA HIS A 7 -1.02 -1.26 12.46
C HIS A 7 -1.52 -0.37 11.33
N TYR A 8 -1.54 0.94 11.55
CA TYR A 8 -1.82 1.92 10.51
C TYR A 8 -1.11 3.23 10.83
N CYS A 9 -0.82 4.04 9.81
CA CYS A 9 -0.04 5.27 9.96
C CYS A 9 -0.91 6.52 9.74
N TRP A 10 -0.71 7.55 10.56
CA TRP A 10 -1.34 8.86 10.38
C TRP A 10 -0.36 10.00 10.71
N PHE A 11 0.50 10.33 9.74
CA PHE A 11 1.50 11.38 9.86
C PHE A 11 1.01 12.72 9.28
N GLY A 12 1.58 13.82 9.77
CA GLY A 12 1.32 15.18 9.33
C GLY A 12 0.28 15.92 10.14
N ARG A 13 -0.24 15.32 11.22
CA ARG A 13 -1.21 15.91 12.17
C ARG A 13 -2.48 16.48 11.53
N GLY A 14 -2.84 16.01 10.33
CA GLY A 14 -4.06 16.42 9.65
C GLY A 14 -5.30 15.79 10.28
N GLU A 15 -6.46 16.36 10.00
CA GLU A 15 -7.74 15.72 10.34
C GLU A 15 -8.00 14.53 9.41
N LYS A 16 -8.46 13.41 9.97
CA LYS A 16 -8.89 12.25 9.20
C LYS A 16 -10.20 12.57 8.48
N SER A 17 -10.28 12.22 7.20
CA SER A 17 -11.52 12.40 6.43
C SER A 17 -12.62 11.44 6.90
N ALA A 18 -13.86 11.73 6.54
CA ALA A 18 -14.98 10.82 6.82
C ALA A 18 -14.76 9.43 6.21
N LEU A 19 -14.11 9.34 5.04
CA LEU A 19 -13.77 8.08 4.40
C LEU A 19 -12.74 7.29 5.22
N ILE A 20 -11.68 7.95 5.70
CA ILE A 20 -10.67 7.30 6.57
C ILE A 20 -11.32 6.79 7.85
N CYS A 21 -12.16 7.61 8.50
CA CYS A 21 -12.87 7.18 9.70
C CYS A 21 -13.80 5.99 9.42
N LYS A 22 -14.49 5.99 8.27
CA LYS A 22 -15.30 4.84 7.82
C LYS A 22 -14.44 3.57 7.69
N CYS A 23 -13.29 3.67 7.03
CA CYS A 23 -12.37 2.54 6.84
C CYS A 23 -11.87 2.00 8.18
N ILE A 24 -11.35 2.87 9.07
CA ILE A 24 -10.87 2.46 10.40
C ILE A 24 -11.98 1.81 11.23
N ASN A 25 -13.20 2.33 11.18
CA ASN A 25 -14.33 1.75 11.91
C ASN A 25 -14.72 0.38 11.37
N SER A 26 -14.63 0.17 10.05
CA SER A 26 -14.87 -1.15 9.44
C SER A 26 -13.92 -2.20 10.02
N TRP A 27 -12.65 -1.86 10.26
CA TRP A 27 -11.68 -2.80 10.82
C TRP A 27 -12.07 -3.20 12.24
N LYS A 28 -12.44 -2.23 13.08
CA LYS A 28 -12.87 -2.48 14.45
C LYS A 28 -14.13 -3.36 14.52
N GLU A 29 -15.04 -3.20 13.57
CA GLU A 29 -16.24 -4.02 13.45
C GLU A 29 -15.90 -5.45 13.01
N LYS A 30 -15.02 -5.62 12.00
CA LYS A 30 -14.69 -6.93 11.43
C LYS A 30 -13.64 -7.70 12.22
N LEU A 31 -12.85 -7.01 13.05
CA LEU A 31 -11.73 -7.56 13.83
C LEU A 31 -11.86 -7.20 15.32
N PRO A 32 -12.95 -7.60 16.01
CA PRO A 32 -13.24 -7.18 17.39
C PRO A 32 -12.22 -7.68 18.42
N GLY A 33 -11.44 -8.71 18.09
CA GLY A 33 -10.40 -9.28 18.96
C GLY A 33 -8.98 -8.75 18.69
N TYR A 34 -8.81 -7.78 17.78
CA TYR A 34 -7.50 -7.26 17.42
C TYR A 34 -7.16 -6.02 18.25
N GLU A 35 -5.88 -5.89 18.59
CA GLU A 35 -5.34 -4.62 19.08
C GLU A 35 -5.13 -3.66 17.92
N PHE A 36 -5.30 -2.35 18.15
CA PHE A 36 -5.13 -1.32 17.13
C PHE A 36 -4.04 -0.35 17.54
N MET A 37 -2.98 -0.26 16.74
CA MET A 37 -1.82 0.60 16.97
C MET A 37 -1.69 1.62 15.84
N GLU A 38 -2.03 2.86 16.16
CA GLU A 38 -1.81 4.00 15.29
C GLU A 38 -0.38 4.52 15.41
N TRP A 39 0.32 4.65 14.29
CA TRP A 39 1.66 5.24 14.22
C TRP A 39 1.57 6.70 13.80
N THR A 40 2.06 7.59 14.66
CA THR A 40 2.10 9.05 14.47
C THR A 40 3.47 9.58 14.85
N GLU A 41 3.69 10.89 14.79
CA GLU A 41 4.94 11.48 15.28
C GLU A 41 5.16 11.33 16.80
N ASP A 42 4.14 10.93 17.58
CA ASP A 42 4.30 10.72 19.03
C ASP A 42 5.02 9.40 19.37
N ASN A 43 4.95 8.41 18.48
CA ASN A 43 5.47 7.07 18.74
C ASN A 43 6.35 6.51 17.61
N PHE A 44 6.58 7.29 16.56
CA PHE A 44 7.51 6.95 15.48
C PHE A 44 8.49 8.09 15.21
N ASP A 45 9.79 7.77 15.21
CA ASP A 45 10.81 8.75 14.83
C ASP A 45 10.81 8.96 13.31
N VAL A 46 10.18 10.04 12.86
CA VAL A 46 10.15 10.42 11.44
C VAL A 46 11.55 10.74 10.89
N ASN A 47 12.57 10.90 11.74
CA ASN A 47 13.96 11.09 11.34
C ASN A 47 14.82 9.82 11.39
N ALA A 48 14.22 8.65 11.66
CA ALA A 48 14.91 7.39 11.86
C ALA A 48 15.88 7.01 10.73
N THR A 49 15.56 7.36 9.48
CA THR A 49 16.49 7.20 8.34
C THR A 49 16.64 8.49 7.55
N ARG A 50 17.66 8.55 6.69
CA ARG A 50 17.78 9.63 5.70
C ARG A 50 16.53 9.72 4.84
N PHE A 51 15.97 8.57 4.45
CA PHE A 51 14.76 8.48 3.65
C PHE A 51 13.56 9.14 4.34
N THR A 52 13.22 8.71 5.56
CA THR A 52 12.04 9.23 6.26
C THR A 52 12.18 10.70 6.61
N ARG A 53 13.37 11.14 7.03
CA ARG A 53 13.65 12.54 7.31
C ARG A 53 13.38 13.44 6.10
N GLN A 54 13.90 13.04 4.94
CA GLN A 54 13.70 13.77 3.68
C GLN A 54 12.23 13.75 3.25
N ALA A 55 11.57 12.59 3.30
CA ALA A 55 10.16 12.45 2.95
C ALA A 55 9.26 13.29 3.86
N TYR A 56 9.50 13.29 5.17
CA TYR A 56 8.74 14.06 6.14
C TYR A 56 8.93 15.56 5.93
N ALA A 57 10.16 16.03 5.74
CA ALA A 57 10.46 17.43 5.44
C ALA A 57 9.77 17.91 4.15
N ALA A 58 9.67 17.03 3.14
CA ALA A 58 8.96 17.29 1.89
C ALA A 58 7.42 17.17 2.03
N LYS A 59 6.89 16.89 3.23
CA LYS A 59 5.46 16.62 3.52
C LYS A 59 4.89 15.46 2.67
N ARG A 60 5.74 14.47 2.38
CA ARG A 60 5.41 13.27 1.60
C ARG A 60 5.15 12.10 2.56
N TYR A 61 4.11 12.25 3.38
CA TYR A 61 3.84 11.38 4.53
C TYR A 61 3.63 9.90 4.19
N ALA A 62 3.07 9.58 3.01
CA ALA A 62 2.93 8.18 2.57
C ALA A 62 4.28 7.44 2.52
N TYR A 63 5.36 8.13 2.12
CA TYR A 63 6.71 7.55 2.08
C TYR A 63 7.31 7.38 3.48
N VAL A 64 6.82 8.12 4.47
CA VAL A 64 7.17 7.87 5.88
C VAL A 64 6.48 6.58 6.36
N SER A 65 5.19 6.42 6.02
CA SER A 65 4.42 5.19 6.28
C SER A 65 5.02 3.96 5.62
N ASP A 66 5.69 4.10 4.47
CA ASP A 66 6.38 3.00 3.79
C ASP A 66 7.47 2.35 4.65
N TYR A 67 8.23 3.13 5.41
CA TYR A 67 9.21 2.60 6.34
C TYR A 67 8.59 2.22 7.69
N ALA A 68 7.68 3.05 8.21
CA ALA A 68 7.03 2.82 9.50
C ALA A 68 6.25 1.49 9.54
N ARG A 69 5.53 1.14 8.45
CA ARG A 69 4.81 -0.15 8.36
C ARG A 69 5.74 -1.34 8.50
N LEU A 70 6.93 -1.27 7.91
CA LEU A 70 7.91 -2.35 7.96
C LEU A 70 8.57 -2.42 9.34
N CYS A 71 8.77 -1.29 10.01
CA CYS A 71 9.22 -1.26 11.40
C CYS A 71 8.19 -1.93 12.33
N ALA A 72 6.91 -1.61 12.14
CA ALA A 72 5.81 -2.19 12.91
C ALA A 72 5.75 -3.71 12.72
N LEU A 73 5.69 -4.18 11.48
CA LEU A 73 5.65 -5.62 11.16
C LEU A 73 6.92 -6.36 11.59
N GLN A 74 8.10 -5.76 11.46
CA GLN A 74 9.34 -6.35 11.97
C GLN A 74 9.28 -6.51 13.50
N THR A 75 8.84 -5.47 14.21
CA THR A 75 8.90 -5.42 15.68
C THR A 75 7.80 -6.22 16.35
N TYR A 76 6.59 -6.19 15.81
CA TYR A 76 5.40 -6.78 16.43
C TYR A 76 4.78 -7.90 15.61
N GLY A 77 5.14 -8.06 14.33
CA GLY A 77 4.32 -8.81 13.38
C GLY A 77 3.00 -8.08 13.13
N GLY A 78 1.95 -8.84 12.82
CA GLY A 78 0.59 -8.35 12.77
C GLY A 78 0.10 -8.07 11.36
N VAL A 79 -0.92 -7.21 11.25
CA VAL A 79 -1.54 -6.78 10.01
C VAL A 79 -1.34 -5.28 9.87
N TYR A 80 -0.79 -4.83 8.76
CA TYR A 80 -0.79 -3.42 8.38
C TYR A 80 -1.94 -3.14 7.41
N LEU A 81 -2.67 -2.05 7.64
CA LEU A 81 -3.73 -1.53 6.78
C LEU A 81 -3.47 -0.05 6.42
N ASP A 82 -3.53 0.28 5.14
CA ASP A 82 -3.61 1.68 4.70
C ASP A 82 -4.95 2.28 5.13
N THR A 83 -4.97 3.55 5.52
CA THR A 83 -6.15 4.19 6.13
C THR A 83 -7.36 4.35 5.21
N ASP A 84 -7.19 4.12 3.91
CA ASP A 84 -8.24 4.12 2.89
C ASP A 84 -8.58 2.72 2.35
N GLU A 85 -8.21 1.69 3.11
CA GLU A 85 -8.61 0.30 2.91
C GLU A 85 -9.84 -0.01 3.79
N GLU A 86 -10.98 -0.38 3.22
CA GLU A 86 -12.16 -0.80 4.00
C GLU A 86 -12.22 -2.32 4.10
N LEU A 87 -12.41 -2.87 5.30
CA LEU A 87 -12.65 -4.30 5.47
C LEU A 87 -14.15 -4.62 5.43
N LEU A 88 -14.53 -5.53 4.54
CA LEU A 88 -15.89 -6.04 4.42
C LEU A 88 -16.12 -7.30 5.28
N LYS A 89 -15.04 -8.01 5.64
CA LYS A 89 -15.07 -9.30 6.33
C LYS A 89 -13.89 -9.45 7.28
N ASP A 90 -14.02 -10.39 8.22
CA ASP A 90 -12.91 -10.82 9.08
C ASP A 90 -11.83 -11.50 8.22
N ILE A 91 -10.61 -10.94 8.23
CA ILE A 91 -9.46 -11.46 7.48
C ILE A 91 -8.69 -12.56 8.21
N THR A 92 -9.01 -12.85 9.48
CA THR A 92 -8.30 -13.85 10.30
C THR A 92 -8.17 -15.22 9.61
N PRO A 93 -9.18 -15.75 8.88
CA PRO A 93 -9.04 -16.99 8.14
C PRO A 93 -7.93 -16.96 7.07
N LEU A 94 -7.62 -15.79 6.51
CA LEU A 94 -6.58 -15.61 5.50
C LEU A 94 -5.15 -15.67 6.09
N LEU A 95 -5.03 -15.48 7.41
CA LEU A 95 -3.76 -15.46 8.15
C LEU A 95 -3.34 -16.84 8.65
N GLN A 96 -4.25 -17.81 8.64
CA GLN A 96 -3.99 -19.16 9.14
C GLN A 96 -2.90 -19.83 8.33
N ASP A 97 -1.94 -20.44 9.03
CA ASP A 97 -0.78 -21.16 8.48
C ASP A 97 0.13 -20.34 7.54
N ALA A 98 -0.08 -19.02 7.46
CA ALA A 98 0.76 -18.11 6.69
C ALA A 98 1.79 -17.42 7.59
N SER A 99 3.01 -17.25 7.06
CA SER A 99 4.06 -16.42 7.67
C SER A 99 3.99 -14.98 7.19
N LEU A 100 3.43 -14.75 6.00
CA LEU A 100 3.17 -13.46 5.40
C LEU A 100 1.95 -13.55 4.49
N VAL A 101 1.10 -12.53 4.50
CA VAL A 101 -0.09 -12.41 3.65
C VAL A 101 -0.10 -11.06 2.96
N ALA A 102 -0.30 -11.07 1.63
CA ALA A 102 -0.54 -9.88 0.84
C ALA A 102 -1.50 -10.19 -0.32
N GLY A 103 -1.90 -9.19 -1.09
CA GLY A 103 -2.74 -9.34 -2.27
C GLY A 103 -2.17 -8.71 -3.52
N PHE A 104 -2.57 -9.21 -4.68
CA PHE A 104 -2.36 -8.47 -5.91
C PHE A 104 -3.17 -7.16 -5.91
N GLU A 105 -2.54 -6.08 -6.31
CA GLU A 105 -3.21 -4.81 -6.63
C GLU A 105 -3.71 -4.83 -8.08
N THR A 106 -2.90 -5.43 -8.95
CA THR A 106 -3.15 -5.68 -10.37
C THR A 106 -2.53 -7.03 -10.71
N GLU A 107 -2.77 -7.56 -11.91
CA GLU A 107 -2.12 -8.80 -12.35
C GLU A 107 -0.58 -8.75 -12.29
N GLN A 108 0.00 -7.54 -12.29
CA GLN A 108 1.45 -7.32 -12.39
C GLN A 108 2.11 -6.82 -11.10
N SER A 109 1.34 -6.48 -10.07
CA SER A 109 1.85 -5.80 -8.87
C SER A 109 1.12 -6.28 -7.63
N VAL A 110 1.88 -6.55 -6.56
CA VAL A 110 1.37 -6.90 -5.23
C VAL A 110 1.27 -5.63 -4.40
N MET A 111 0.10 -5.41 -3.78
CA MET A 111 -0.14 -4.26 -2.92
C MET A 111 0.60 -4.39 -1.59
N VAL A 112 0.81 -3.28 -0.92
CA VAL A 112 1.30 -3.23 0.48
C VAL A 112 0.33 -2.49 1.41
N GLY A 113 -0.83 -2.09 0.89
CA GLY A 113 -1.91 -1.48 1.67
C GLY A 113 -2.67 -2.46 2.56
N VAL A 114 -2.55 -3.76 2.27
CA VAL A 114 -2.88 -4.86 3.18
C VAL A 114 -1.67 -5.78 3.19
N LEU A 115 -0.97 -5.85 4.33
CA LEU A 115 0.21 -6.68 4.49
C LEU A 115 0.25 -7.23 5.91
N ALA A 116 0.18 -8.54 6.05
CA ALA A 116 0.31 -9.20 7.34
C ALA A 116 1.56 -10.05 7.38
N ALA A 117 2.23 -10.12 8.53
CA ALA A 117 3.45 -10.91 8.67
C ALA A 117 3.68 -11.36 10.10
N GLU A 118 4.43 -12.46 10.24
CA GLU A 118 5.04 -12.84 11.51
C GLU A 118 6.05 -11.79 11.94
N GLN A 119 6.23 -11.68 13.26
CA GLN A 119 7.29 -10.86 13.83
C GLN A 119 8.64 -11.27 13.24
N ASN A 120 9.45 -10.28 12.87
CA ASN A 120 10.80 -10.47 12.33
C ASN A 120 10.86 -11.34 11.04
N HIS A 121 9.80 -11.34 10.23
CA HIS A 121 9.75 -12.11 8.98
C HIS A 121 10.90 -11.71 8.01
N PRO A 122 11.66 -12.66 7.43
CA PRO A 122 12.86 -12.35 6.62
C PRO A 122 12.61 -11.42 5.43
N LEU A 123 11.47 -11.58 4.72
CA LEU A 123 11.10 -10.71 3.61
C LEU A 123 10.79 -9.27 4.07
N ILE A 124 10.20 -9.09 5.25
CA ILE A 124 9.94 -7.75 5.81
C ILE A 124 11.27 -7.07 6.15
N ASN A 125 12.21 -7.82 6.73
CA ASN A 125 13.54 -7.31 7.05
C ASN A 125 14.31 -6.88 5.80
N GLU A 126 14.29 -7.70 4.74
CA GLU A 126 14.91 -7.35 3.46
C GLU A 126 14.25 -6.12 2.82
N PHE A 127 12.91 -6.07 2.84
CA PHE A 127 12.18 -4.93 2.30
C PHE A 127 12.49 -3.64 3.08
N LYS A 128 12.61 -3.73 4.41
CA LYS A 128 12.96 -2.61 5.28
C LYS A 128 14.32 -2.02 4.94
N LYS A 129 15.32 -2.84 4.63
CA LYS A 129 16.69 -2.40 4.28
C LYS A 129 16.73 -1.41 3.13
N TYR A 130 15.84 -1.54 2.15
CA TYR A 130 15.74 -0.56 1.05
C TYR A 130 15.65 0.88 1.58
N TYR A 131 14.81 1.12 2.58
CA TYR A 131 14.58 2.46 3.15
C TYR A 131 15.68 2.91 4.12
N GLU A 132 16.52 1.99 4.59
CA GLU A 132 17.71 2.28 5.41
C GLU A 132 18.90 2.67 4.53
N GLU A 133 19.03 2.05 3.35
CA GLU A 133 20.17 2.20 2.45
C GLU A 133 19.96 3.27 1.36
N ASN A 134 18.71 3.64 1.05
CA ASN A 134 18.39 4.59 -0.02
C ASN A 134 17.94 5.95 0.52
N ALA A 135 18.14 6.99 -0.29
CA ALA A 135 17.60 8.32 -0.04
C ALA A 135 16.24 8.51 -0.73
N PHE A 136 15.37 9.33 -0.13
CA PHE A 136 14.10 9.71 -0.74
C PHE A 136 14.31 10.61 -1.96
N GLN A 137 15.29 11.50 -1.87
CA GLN A 137 15.67 12.44 -2.93
C GLN A 137 17.19 12.58 -3.04
N ASP A 138 17.64 12.91 -4.24
CA ASP A 138 19.05 13.21 -4.55
C ASP A 138 19.48 14.60 -4.04
N GLU A 139 20.74 14.96 -4.29
CA GLU A 139 21.34 16.24 -3.86
C GLU A 139 20.69 17.46 -4.54
N THR A 140 20.06 17.26 -5.70
CA THR A 140 19.32 18.32 -6.42
C THR A 140 17.88 18.49 -5.92
N GLY A 141 17.44 17.64 -5.00
CA GLY A 141 16.07 17.61 -4.49
C GLY A 141 15.09 16.85 -5.39
N ARG A 142 15.56 16.13 -6.41
CA ARG A 142 14.71 15.28 -7.24
C ARG A 142 14.38 14.00 -6.48
N ILE A 143 13.09 13.66 -6.43
CA ILE A 143 12.61 12.42 -5.81
C ILE A 143 13.12 11.21 -6.61
N THR A 144 13.85 10.34 -5.93
CA THR A 144 14.42 9.09 -6.47
C THR A 144 13.80 7.84 -5.86
N ALA A 145 12.95 8.00 -4.84
CA ALA A 145 12.23 6.91 -4.20
C ALA A 145 11.43 6.09 -5.22
N GLN A 146 11.56 4.76 -5.13
CA GLN A 146 10.73 3.86 -5.93
C GLN A 146 9.37 3.62 -5.25
N PRO A 147 8.30 3.36 -6.02
CA PRO A 147 7.03 2.93 -5.44
C PRO A 147 7.20 1.65 -4.62
N ASN A 148 6.67 1.67 -3.40
CA ASN A 148 6.69 0.51 -2.51
C ASN A 148 6.12 -0.80 -3.12
N PRO A 149 5.10 -0.82 -4.02
CA PRO A 149 4.56 -2.08 -4.54
C PRO A 149 5.54 -2.70 -5.54
N ARG A 150 6.33 -1.86 -6.22
CA ARG A 150 7.35 -2.32 -7.17
C ARG A 150 8.46 -3.07 -6.44
N ILE A 151 9.01 -2.46 -5.38
CA ILE A 151 10.09 -3.07 -4.58
C ILE A 151 9.60 -4.40 -4.00
N PHE A 152 8.42 -4.40 -3.39
CA PHE A 152 7.85 -5.61 -2.78
C PHE A 152 7.59 -6.71 -3.81
N THR A 153 7.02 -6.36 -4.97
CA THR A 153 6.78 -7.32 -6.06
C THR A 153 8.08 -7.91 -6.58
N GLU A 154 9.15 -7.11 -6.74
CA GLU A 154 10.46 -7.60 -7.17
C GLU A 154 11.06 -8.59 -6.16
N LEU A 155 10.96 -8.30 -4.86
CA LEU A 155 11.40 -9.21 -3.79
C LEU A 155 10.62 -10.53 -3.73
N LEU A 156 9.32 -10.49 -4.07
CA LEU A 156 8.48 -11.68 -4.20
C LEU A 156 8.79 -12.47 -5.47
N CYS A 157 9.04 -11.81 -6.60
CA CYS A 157 9.44 -12.47 -7.85
C CYS A 157 10.78 -13.21 -7.69
N ALA A 158 11.73 -12.63 -6.95
CA ALA A 158 12.97 -13.32 -6.56
C ALA A 158 12.72 -14.61 -5.72
N ARG A 159 11.52 -14.79 -5.19
CA ARG A 159 11.06 -15.96 -4.41
C ARG A 159 10.07 -16.85 -5.17
N GLY A 160 9.95 -16.65 -6.49
CA GLY A 160 9.12 -17.48 -7.36
C GLY A 160 7.70 -16.97 -7.57
N LEU A 161 7.37 -15.73 -7.20
CA LEU A 161 6.08 -15.14 -7.57
C LEU A 161 5.94 -14.99 -9.09
N GLU A 162 4.88 -15.55 -9.64
CA GLU A 162 4.44 -15.30 -11.00
C GLU A 162 3.44 -14.13 -11.05
N ARG A 163 3.67 -13.18 -11.96
CA ARG A 163 2.79 -12.01 -12.13
C ARG A 163 1.54 -12.37 -12.93
N SER A 164 0.58 -13.01 -12.24
CA SER A 164 -0.65 -13.55 -12.84
C SER A 164 -1.94 -12.98 -12.23
N GLY A 165 -1.86 -12.26 -11.11
CA GLY A 165 -3.05 -11.82 -10.36
C GLY A 165 -3.82 -12.95 -9.66
N ARG A 166 -3.30 -14.18 -9.67
CA ARG A 166 -3.94 -15.38 -9.10
C ARG A 166 -3.32 -15.75 -7.76
N ARG A 167 -4.09 -16.48 -6.95
CA ARG A 167 -3.66 -16.97 -5.64
C ARG A 167 -2.40 -17.82 -5.78
N GLN A 168 -1.39 -17.52 -4.96
CA GLN A 168 -0.12 -18.23 -4.94
C GLN A 168 0.37 -18.39 -3.51
N THR A 169 0.97 -19.54 -3.23
CA THR A 169 1.72 -19.78 -1.99
C THR A 169 3.17 -19.98 -2.36
N LEU A 170 4.04 -19.11 -1.87
CA LEU A 170 5.48 -19.21 -2.08
C LEU A 170 6.13 -19.98 -0.93
N THR A 171 7.43 -20.21 -1.05
CA THR A 171 8.23 -20.82 0.03
C THR A 171 8.10 -20.03 1.34
N GLN A 172 8.35 -20.72 2.47
CA GLN A 172 8.28 -20.16 3.82
C GLN A 172 6.87 -19.74 4.28
N GLY A 173 5.79 -20.12 3.60
CA GLY A 173 4.42 -19.83 4.04
C GLY A 173 3.90 -18.45 3.62
N ILE A 174 4.48 -17.86 2.57
CA ILE A 174 4.03 -16.57 2.03
C ILE A 174 2.79 -16.81 1.15
N SER A 175 1.64 -16.23 1.52
CA SER A 175 0.38 -16.34 0.78
C SER A 175 0.06 -15.03 0.06
N ILE A 176 -0.05 -15.08 -1.26
CA ILE A 176 -0.44 -13.96 -2.11
C ILE A 176 -1.83 -14.21 -2.68
N TRP A 177 -2.77 -13.33 -2.35
CA TRP A 177 -4.17 -13.44 -2.73
C TRP A 177 -4.50 -12.73 -4.05
N PRO A 178 -5.54 -13.16 -4.78
CA PRO A 178 -5.98 -12.52 -6.01
C PRO A 178 -6.38 -11.05 -5.85
N VAL A 179 -6.46 -10.33 -6.97
CA VAL A 179 -6.82 -8.89 -7.01
C VAL A 179 -8.15 -8.58 -6.31
N GLU A 180 -9.14 -9.46 -6.49
CA GLU A 180 -10.49 -9.30 -5.94
C GLU A 180 -10.58 -9.40 -4.41
N THR A 181 -9.55 -9.95 -3.75
CA THR A 181 -9.56 -10.18 -2.30
C THR A 181 -9.44 -8.87 -1.52
N PHE A 182 -8.56 -7.95 -1.92
CA PHE A 182 -8.30 -6.70 -1.17
C PHE A 182 -8.46 -5.42 -1.99
N CYS A 183 -8.26 -5.44 -3.32
CA CYS A 183 -8.40 -4.23 -4.13
C CYS A 183 -9.85 -4.02 -4.61
N ALA A 184 -10.55 -5.14 -4.91
CA ALA A 184 -11.93 -5.17 -5.40
C ALA A 184 -12.22 -4.28 -6.62
N LYS A 185 -11.19 -3.92 -7.42
CA LYS A 185 -11.35 -3.16 -8.66
C LYS A 185 -11.04 -4.00 -9.89
N ASN A 186 -11.86 -3.85 -10.92
CA ASN A 186 -11.58 -4.41 -12.24
C ASN A 186 -10.61 -3.52 -13.04
N GLN A 187 -10.25 -3.97 -14.24
CA GLN A 187 -9.36 -3.23 -15.15
C GLN A 187 -9.90 -1.84 -15.58
N ASP A 188 -11.22 -1.61 -15.41
CA ASP A 188 -11.91 -0.35 -15.65
C ASP A 188 -12.02 0.55 -14.41
N LEU A 189 -11.35 0.19 -13.31
CA LEU A 189 -11.38 0.90 -12.02
C LEU A 189 -12.76 0.94 -11.37
N GLN A 190 -13.66 0.04 -11.76
CA GLN A 190 -14.97 -0.14 -11.14
C GLN A 190 -14.86 -1.14 -10.00
N PHE A 191 -15.60 -0.88 -8.91
CA PHE A 191 -15.67 -1.83 -7.81
C PHE A 191 -16.47 -3.05 -8.21
N CYS A 192 -15.86 -4.22 -8.09
CA CYS A 192 -16.47 -5.53 -8.33
C CYS A 192 -16.34 -6.34 -7.05
N ILE A 193 -17.32 -6.17 -6.15
CA ILE A 193 -17.38 -6.89 -4.88
C ILE A 193 -17.92 -8.30 -5.15
N THR A 194 -17.16 -9.32 -4.75
CA THR A 194 -17.55 -10.73 -4.86
C THR A 194 -17.63 -11.37 -3.47
N PRO A 195 -18.13 -12.61 -3.35
CA PRO A 195 -18.01 -13.38 -2.11
C PRO A 195 -16.55 -13.61 -1.65
N GLU A 196 -15.55 -13.42 -2.52
CA GLU A 196 -14.13 -13.56 -2.16
C GLU A 196 -13.47 -12.22 -1.77
N THR A 197 -14.23 -11.12 -1.78
CA THR A 197 -13.74 -9.80 -1.38
C THR A 197 -13.76 -9.64 0.13
N TYR A 198 -12.60 -9.35 0.70
CA TYR A 198 -12.38 -9.02 2.12
C TYR A 198 -12.09 -7.54 2.33
N GLY A 199 -11.40 -6.90 1.37
CA GLY A 199 -11.00 -5.50 1.41
C GLY A 199 -11.40 -4.72 0.17
N VAL A 200 -11.52 -3.40 0.30
CA VAL A 200 -11.72 -2.47 -0.80
C VAL A 200 -10.79 -1.26 -0.62
N GLN A 201 -9.86 -1.08 -1.56
CA GLN A 201 -8.97 0.08 -1.56
C GLN A 201 -9.59 1.28 -2.30
N TYR A 202 -9.73 2.41 -1.61
CA TYR A 202 -10.35 3.61 -2.20
C TYR A 202 -9.38 4.52 -2.97
N TYR A 203 -8.08 4.43 -2.70
CA TYR A 203 -7.05 5.29 -3.31
C TYR A 203 -7.36 6.77 -3.12
N GLU A 204 -7.66 7.19 -1.90
CA GLU A 204 -8.13 8.56 -1.59
C GLU A 204 -7.04 9.61 -1.89
N GLY A 205 -5.77 9.25 -1.70
CA GLY A 205 -4.65 10.18 -1.85
C GLY A 205 -4.69 11.34 -0.85
N SER A 206 -5.17 11.10 0.38
CA SER A 206 -5.24 12.11 1.46
C SER A 206 -3.88 12.69 1.83
N TRP A 207 -2.81 11.94 1.63
CA TRP A 207 -1.42 12.35 1.84
C TRP A 207 -0.86 13.28 0.74
N MET A 208 -1.59 13.49 -0.36
CA MET A 208 -1.07 14.27 -1.49
C MET A 208 -1.14 15.77 -1.21
N PRO A 209 -0.08 16.55 -1.52
CA PRO A 209 -0.16 18.01 -1.55
C PRO A 209 -1.32 18.48 -2.44
N ARG A 210 -1.98 19.57 -2.08
CA ARG A 210 -3.20 20.07 -2.76
C ARG A 210 -3.05 20.18 -4.28
N GLY A 211 -1.92 20.68 -4.76
CA GLY A 211 -1.65 20.80 -6.20
C GLY A 211 -1.54 19.47 -6.93
N ASP A 212 -0.96 18.45 -6.29
CA ASP A 212 -0.87 17.10 -6.86
C ASP A 212 -2.23 16.39 -6.79
N LYS A 213 -2.99 16.59 -5.70
CA LYS A 213 -4.35 16.06 -5.55
C LYS A 213 -5.28 16.60 -6.64
N LEU A 214 -5.18 17.88 -6.98
CA LEU A 214 -5.92 18.47 -8.09
C LEU A 214 -5.55 17.84 -9.44
N LYS A 215 -4.26 17.70 -9.74
CA LYS A 215 -3.80 17.03 -10.97
C LYS A 215 -4.31 15.59 -11.06
N TRP A 216 -4.26 14.86 -9.96
CA TRP A 216 -4.76 13.49 -9.87
C TRP A 216 -6.28 13.41 -10.06
N ALA A 217 -7.03 14.31 -9.43
CA ALA A 217 -8.49 14.39 -9.59
C ALA A 217 -8.89 14.68 -11.05
N VAL A 218 -8.23 15.64 -11.71
CA VAL A 218 -8.44 15.93 -13.14
C VAL A 218 -8.13 14.69 -13.98
N ARG A 219 -6.97 14.06 -13.75
CA ARG A 219 -6.55 12.86 -14.48
C ARG A 219 -7.58 11.74 -14.37
N ASN A 220 -8.06 11.44 -13.17
CA ASN A 220 -9.02 10.37 -12.93
C ASN A 220 -10.41 10.72 -13.44
N GLY A 221 -10.81 12.00 -13.38
CA GLY A 221 -12.05 12.48 -14.02
C GLY A 221 -12.04 12.22 -15.52
N VAL A 222 -10.96 12.62 -16.20
CA VAL A 222 -10.79 12.37 -17.64
C VAL A 222 -10.78 10.87 -17.96
N ALA A 223 -10.07 10.06 -17.18
CA ALA A 223 -10.02 8.61 -17.38
C ALA A 223 -11.40 7.94 -17.21
N ARG A 224 -12.21 8.39 -16.23
CA ARG A 224 -13.58 7.89 -16.02
C ARG A 224 -14.52 8.27 -17.17
N THR A 225 -14.41 9.50 -17.68
CA THR A 225 -15.27 9.97 -18.78
C THR A 225 -14.92 9.33 -20.11
N LEU A 226 -13.63 9.16 -20.42
CA LEU A 226 -13.18 8.58 -21.69
C LEU A 226 -13.17 7.05 -21.69
N GLY A 227 -13.13 6.43 -20.50
CA GLY A 227 -12.79 5.02 -20.34
C GLY A 227 -11.28 4.77 -20.46
N PRO A 228 -10.76 3.69 -19.83
CA PRO A 228 -9.33 3.46 -19.70
C PRO A 228 -8.62 3.24 -21.05
N GLY A 229 -9.29 2.63 -22.03
CA GLY A 229 -8.73 2.40 -23.36
C GLY A 229 -8.50 3.67 -24.16
N ALA A 230 -9.47 4.60 -24.15
CA ALA A 230 -9.33 5.89 -24.83
C ALA A 230 -8.36 6.81 -24.09
N TYR A 231 -8.36 6.77 -22.75
CA TYR A 231 -7.39 7.48 -21.93
C TYR A 231 -5.94 7.03 -22.19
N LYS A 232 -5.68 5.71 -22.26
CA LYS A 232 -4.35 5.18 -22.62
C LYS A 232 -3.88 5.69 -23.99
N ARG A 233 -4.75 5.70 -25.00
CA ARG A 233 -4.43 6.23 -26.34
C ARG A 233 -4.11 7.73 -26.30
N MET A 234 -4.91 8.51 -25.58
CA MET A 234 -4.67 9.95 -25.40
C MET A 234 -3.33 10.22 -24.72
N MET A 235 -3.00 9.48 -23.67
CA MET A 235 -1.70 9.62 -22.99
C MET A 235 -0.53 9.20 -23.87
N ALA A 236 -0.66 8.13 -24.66
CA ALA A 236 0.38 7.73 -25.62
C ALA A 236 0.63 8.82 -26.69
N ILE A 237 -0.42 9.48 -27.18
CA ILE A 237 -0.30 10.62 -28.09
C ILE A 237 0.40 11.79 -27.39
N TYR A 238 -0.03 12.13 -26.17
CA TYR A 238 0.59 13.21 -25.38
C TYR A 238 2.08 12.97 -25.13
N GLU A 239 2.47 11.75 -24.76
CA GLU A 239 3.87 11.37 -24.53
C GLU A 239 4.69 11.45 -25.82
N THR A 240 4.11 11.05 -26.96
CA THR A 240 4.72 11.20 -28.28
C THR A 240 4.93 12.67 -28.66
N LEU A 241 3.93 13.52 -28.40
CA LEU A 241 3.98 14.95 -28.72
C LEU A 241 4.92 15.75 -27.80
N THR A 242 5.10 15.31 -26.56
CA THR A 242 5.88 16.05 -25.55
C THR A 242 7.28 15.47 -25.29
N GLY A 243 7.63 14.35 -25.91
CA GLY A 243 8.92 13.67 -25.74
C GLY A 243 9.15 13.09 -24.35
N LYS A 244 8.13 13.09 -23.47
CA LYS A 244 8.20 12.52 -22.12
C LYS A 244 7.84 11.04 -22.18
N ARG A 245 8.84 10.16 -22.34
CA ARG A 245 8.68 8.74 -21.99
C ARG A 245 8.91 8.57 -20.49
N LYS A 246 8.06 7.79 -19.83
CA LYS A 246 8.29 7.33 -18.45
C LYS A 246 9.50 6.42 -18.37
#